data_AF-A0A0C3BZB2-F1
#
_entry.id   AF-A0A0C3BZB2-F1
#
_cell.length_a   1.000
_cell.length_b   1.000
_cell.length_c   1.000
_cell.angle_alpha   90.00
_cell.angle_beta   90.00
_cell.angle_gamma   90.00
#
_symmetry.space_group_name_H-M   'P 1'
#
loop_
_entity.id
_entity.type
_entity.pdbx_description
1 polymer ?
#
loop_
_entity_poly.entity_id
_entity_poly.type
_entity_poly.pdbx_seq_one_letter_code
_entity_poly.pdbx_strand_id
1 'polypeptide(L)'
;MVDGCPVVQLSDTAVDVQLVLNALYENRSYNFNDPKPGPLSVVAAFLRLGKKYEIDSLRAEAECRLAAHFPSSLKDWDRSLSAIGPSLIQYYRGLEFDVANLARDQNLLSILPAALYSCSLLGMREILRGISIGSGKVVSLSSYDRDVCLLGRDRLISE
;
A
#
# COMPACT_ATOMS: atom_id res chain seq x y z
N MET A 1 -4.48 -25.07 -24.87
CA MET A 1 -3.99 -26.28 -24.19
C MET A 1 -2.48 -26.12 -24.07
N VAL A 2 -1.90 -26.34 -22.91
CA VAL A 2 -0.44 -26.32 -22.69
C VAL A 2 -0.08 -27.68 -22.10
N ASP A 3 0.86 -28.39 -22.71
CA ASP A 3 1.27 -29.75 -22.30
C ASP A 3 0.10 -30.74 -22.09
N GLY A 4 -0.95 -30.63 -22.92
CA GLY A 4 -2.15 -31.47 -22.80
C GLY A 4 -3.15 -31.03 -21.72
N CYS A 5 -2.85 -29.98 -20.95
CA CYS A 5 -3.74 -29.44 -19.92
C CYS A 5 -4.63 -28.30 -20.46
N PRO A 6 -5.89 -28.21 -19.99
CA PRO A 6 -6.78 -27.08 -20.31
C PRO A 6 -6.17 -25.79 -19.77
N VAL A 7 -6.31 -24.72 -20.55
CA VAL A 7 -5.75 -23.39 -20.20
C VAL A 7 -6.90 -22.51 -19.72
N VAL A 8 -6.75 -21.99 -18.50
CA VAL A 8 -7.67 -20.98 -17.95
C VAL A 8 -7.04 -19.60 -18.16
N GLN A 9 -7.78 -18.70 -18.80
CA GLN A 9 -7.38 -17.32 -18.98
C GLN A 9 -7.81 -16.50 -17.75
N LEU A 10 -6.85 -15.84 -17.10
CA LEU A 10 -7.11 -14.96 -15.96
C LEU A 10 -7.16 -13.51 -16.45
N SER A 11 -8.04 -12.71 -15.84
CA SER A 11 -8.09 -11.25 -16.08
C SER A 11 -7.05 -10.47 -15.28
N ASP A 12 -6.34 -11.13 -14.35
CA ASP A 12 -5.33 -10.51 -13.51
C ASP A 12 -3.99 -10.40 -14.22
N THR A 13 -3.13 -9.51 -13.73
CA THR A 13 -1.79 -9.37 -14.29
C THR A 13 -0.95 -10.62 -13.95
N ALA A 14 -0.09 -11.02 -14.88
CA ALA A 14 0.83 -12.14 -14.66
C ALA A 14 1.73 -11.91 -13.43
N VAL A 15 2.11 -10.65 -13.17
CA VAL A 15 2.92 -10.27 -12.00
C VAL A 15 2.17 -10.51 -10.70
N ASP A 16 0.92 -10.07 -10.57
CA ASP A 16 0.15 -10.28 -9.34
C ASP A 16 -0.10 -11.76 -9.05
N VAL A 17 -0.44 -12.53 -10.10
CA VAL A 17 -0.64 -13.98 -10.00
C VAL A 17 0.65 -14.65 -9.56
N GLN A 18 1.80 -14.30 -10.14
CA GLN A 18 3.10 -14.84 -9.73
C GLN A 18 3.41 -14.53 -8.26
N LEU A 19 3.21 -13.28 -7.81
CA LEU A 19 3.48 -12.88 -6.43
C LEU A 19 2.62 -13.67 -5.42
N VAL A 20 1.34 -13.88 -5.74
CA VAL A 20 0.42 -14.64 -4.90
C VAL A 20 0.74 -16.13 -4.90
N LEU A 21 1.01 -16.73 -6.06
CA LEU A 21 1.39 -18.14 -6.13
C LEU A 21 2.69 -18.40 -5.39
N ASN A 22 3.70 -17.53 -5.53
CA ASN A 22 4.94 -17.65 -4.76
C ASN A 22 4.68 -17.58 -3.25
N ALA A 23 3.78 -16.70 -2.81
CA ALA A 23 3.42 -16.61 -1.39
C ALA A 23 2.73 -17.89 -0.87
N LEU A 24 1.81 -18.46 -1.66
CA LEU A 24 1.05 -19.66 -1.28
C LEU A 24 1.90 -20.95 -1.30
N TYR A 25 2.78 -21.09 -2.28
CA TYR A 25 3.51 -22.35 -2.52
C TYR A 25 4.92 -22.36 -1.96
N GLU A 26 5.64 -21.22 -2.00
CA GLU A 26 7.06 -21.22 -1.64
C GLU A 26 7.31 -20.90 -0.17
N ASN A 27 6.33 -20.34 0.56
CA ASN A 27 6.39 -19.97 1.99
C ASN A 27 7.66 -19.20 2.44
N ARG A 28 8.47 -18.70 1.48
CA ARG A 28 9.86 -18.28 1.70
C ARG A 28 10.13 -16.79 1.45
N SER A 29 9.24 -16.09 0.75
CA SER A 29 9.53 -14.70 0.34
C SER A 29 8.68 -13.64 1.04
N TYR A 30 7.48 -13.99 1.51
CA TYR A 30 6.52 -13.03 2.09
C TYR A 30 5.73 -13.67 3.24
N ASN A 31 6.43 -14.41 4.09
CA ASN A 31 5.81 -15.13 5.20
C ASN A 31 5.28 -14.14 6.25
N PHE A 32 4.16 -14.49 6.88
CA PHE A 32 3.49 -13.77 7.97
C PHE A 32 4.40 -13.46 9.16
N ASN A 33 5.51 -14.20 9.28
CA ASN A 33 6.47 -14.10 10.36
C ASN A 33 7.85 -13.55 9.94
N ASP A 34 8.04 -13.19 8.65
CA ASP A 34 9.31 -12.58 8.24
C ASP A 34 9.25 -11.06 8.51
N PRO A 35 10.05 -10.54 9.47
CA PRO A 35 10.06 -9.12 9.80
C PRO A 35 10.70 -8.25 8.70
N LYS A 36 11.11 -8.84 7.56
CA LYS A 36 11.71 -8.08 6.47
C LYS A 36 10.68 -7.20 5.74
N PRO A 37 11.06 -5.94 5.44
CA PRO A 37 10.26 -5.09 4.57
C PRO A 37 10.10 -5.71 3.18
N GLY A 38 8.85 -5.86 2.74
CA GLY A 38 8.50 -6.28 1.38
C GLY A 38 8.14 -5.10 0.49
N PRO A 39 8.24 -5.23 -0.85
CA PRO A 39 7.81 -4.17 -1.75
C PRO A 39 6.29 -3.97 -1.70
N LEU A 40 5.83 -2.73 -1.87
CA LEU A 40 4.39 -2.42 -1.87
C LEU A 40 3.62 -3.19 -2.94
N SER A 41 4.26 -3.57 -4.06
CA SER A 41 3.63 -4.37 -5.12
C SER A 41 3.10 -5.72 -4.61
N VAL A 42 3.78 -6.34 -3.65
CA VAL A 42 3.34 -7.59 -3.02
C VAL A 42 2.09 -7.35 -2.19
N VAL A 43 2.11 -6.32 -1.33
CA VAL A 43 0.96 -5.90 -0.52
C VAL A 43 -0.23 -5.60 -1.42
N ALA A 44 -0.03 -4.87 -2.52
CA ALA A 44 -1.07 -4.55 -3.49
C ALA A 44 -1.62 -5.78 -4.21
N ALA A 45 -0.77 -6.75 -4.55
CA ALA A 45 -1.20 -8.02 -5.15
C ALA A 45 -2.03 -8.85 -4.16
N PHE A 46 -1.59 -8.92 -2.90
CA PHE A 46 -2.29 -9.63 -1.83
C PHE A 46 -3.67 -9.04 -1.55
N LEU A 47 -3.80 -7.71 -1.51
CA LEU A 47 -5.11 -7.07 -1.34
C LEU A 47 -6.04 -7.38 -2.52
N ARG A 48 -5.56 -7.18 -3.76
CA ARG A 48 -6.38 -7.34 -4.97
C ARG A 48 -6.84 -8.78 -5.16
N LEU A 49 -5.91 -9.72 -5.14
CA LEU A 49 -6.21 -11.14 -5.40
C LEU A 49 -6.74 -11.85 -4.16
N GLY A 50 -6.30 -11.47 -2.95
CA GLY A 50 -6.85 -12.00 -1.72
C GLY A 50 -8.33 -11.65 -1.56
N LYS A 51 -8.75 -10.45 -1.98
CA LYS A 51 -10.17 -10.09 -2.05
C LYS A 51 -10.90 -10.85 -3.17
N LYS A 52 -10.33 -10.89 -4.38
CA LYS A 52 -10.99 -11.49 -5.56
C LYS A 52 -11.21 -13.00 -5.42
N TYR A 53 -10.24 -13.69 -4.83
CA TYR A 53 -10.22 -15.15 -4.69
C TYR A 53 -10.49 -15.62 -3.25
N GLU A 54 -10.96 -14.73 -2.37
CA GLU A 54 -11.34 -15.03 -0.98
C GLU A 54 -10.20 -15.70 -0.17
N ILE A 55 -8.97 -15.25 -0.40
CA ILE A 55 -7.78 -15.72 0.33
C ILE A 55 -7.55 -14.78 1.51
N ASP A 56 -8.34 -14.95 2.55
CA ASP A 56 -8.37 -14.05 3.72
C ASP A 56 -7.02 -13.89 4.40
N SER A 57 -6.20 -14.93 4.42
CA SER A 57 -4.86 -14.87 5.02
C SER A 57 -3.98 -13.83 4.32
N LEU A 58 -3.93 -13.80 2.98
CA LEU A 58 -3.14 -12.81 2.24
C LEU A 58 -3.67 -11.40 2.44
N ARG A 59 -5.00 -11.23 2.47
CA ARG A 59 -5.62 -9.92 2.72
C ARG A 59 -5.27 -9.41 4.12
N ALA A 60 -5.43 -10.25 5.14
CA ALA A 60 -5.11 -9.90 6.53
C ALA A 60 -3.62 -9.53 6.71
N GLU A 61 -2.71 -10.23 6.02
CA GLU A 61 -1.28 -9.92 6.03
C GLU A 61 -1.01 -8.53 5.44
N ALA A 62 -1.59 -8.24 4.28
CA ALA A 62 -1.40 -6.96 3.62
C ALA A 62 -1.95 -5.80 4.48
N GLU A 63 -3.12 -5.98 5.10
CA GLU A 63 -3.70 -5.02 6.04
C GLU A 63 -2.80 -4.82 7.27
N CYS A 64 -2.24 -5.89 7.84
CA CYS A 64 -1.32 -5.83 8.97
C CYS A 64 -0.05 -5.03 8.63
N ARG A 65 0.57 -5.30 7.47
CA ARG A 65 1.76 -4.59 6.99
C ARG A 65 1.51 -3.10 6.78
N LEU A 66 0.33 -2.75 6.25
CA LEU A 66 -0.07 -1.35 6.06
C LEU A 66 -0.35 -0.66 7.39
N ALA A 67 -1.10 -1.30 8.29
CA ALA A 67 -1.45 -0.74 9.59
C ALA A 67 -0.23 -0.49 10.49
N ALA A 68 0.87 -1.21 10.29
CA ALA A 68 2.14 -0.95 10.99
C ALA A 68 2.74 0.44 10.68
N HIS A 69 2.43 1.03 9.51
CA HIS A 69 2.90 2.36 9.08
C HIS A 69 1.79 3.41 9.04
N PHE A 70 0.57 2.97 8.79
CA PHE A 70 -0.60 3.81 8.61
C PHE A 70 -1.70 3.37 9.57
N PRO A 71 -1.51 3.58 10.89
CA PRO A 71 -2.44 3.11 11.90
C PRO A 71 -3.79 3.83 11.81
N SER A 72 -4.83 3.17 12.32
CA SER A 72 -6.22 3.68 12.21
C SER A 72 -6.63 4.69 13.28
N SER A 73 -5.75 5.00 14.24
CA SER A 73 -6.03 5.94 15.32
C SER A 73 -4.86 6.88 15.58
N LEU A 74 -5.15 8.11 15.99
CA LEU A 74 -4.11 9.10 16.34
C LEU A 74 -3.24 8.60 17.52
N LYS A 75 -3.84 7.91 18.48
CA LYS A 75 -3.12 7.31 19.62
C LYS A 75 -2.09 6.27 19.16
N ASP A 76 -2.43 5.46 18.17
CA ASP A 76 -1.52 4.46 17.62
C ASP A 76 -0.49 5.09 16.69
N TRP A 77 -0.84 6.18 16.00
CA TRP A 77 0.10 7.03 15.27
C TRP A 77 1.18 7.60 16.21
N ASP A 78 0.78 8.25 17.30
CA ASP A 78 1.72 8.78 18.29
C ASP A 78 2.61 7.69 18.88
N ARG A 79 2.04 6.51 19.13
CA ARG A 79 2.81 5.35 19.57
C ARG A 79 3.82 4.90 18.51
N SER A 80 3.44 4.85 17.23
CA SER A 80 4.34 4.45 16.15
C SER A 80 5.53 5.41 15.99
N LEU A 81 5.34 6.71 16.24
CA LEU A 81 6.46 7.68 16.25
C LEU A 81 7.46 7.40 17.37
N SER A 82 6.99 6.90 18.51
CA SER A 82 7.84 6.52 19.65
C SER A 82 8.43 5.12 19.57
N ALA A 83 7.89 4.26 18.70
CA ALA A 83 8.30 2.87 18.58
C ALA A 83 9.39 2.71 17.52
N ILE A 84 10.53 2.12 17.91
CA ILE A 84 11.57 1.69 16.97
C ILE A 84 11.16 0.31 16.41
N GLY A 85 10.07 0.27 15.64
CA GLY A 85 9.62 -0.92 14.93
C GLY A 85 10.21 -0.99 13.53
N PRO A 86 10.64 -2.16 13.03
CA PRO A 86 11.10 -2.28 11.65
C PRO A 86 9.94 -2.04 10.68
N SER A 87 10.23 -1.36 9.57
CA SER A 87 9.23 -1.19 8.53
C SER A 87 8.90 -2.53 7.87
N LEU A 88 7.61 -2.89 7.76
CA LEU A 88 7.20 -4.11 7.03
C LEU A 88 6.98 -3.87 5.54
N ILE A 89 7.07 -2.60 5.11
CA ILE A 89 7.01 -2.17 3.71
C ILE A 89 8.32 -1.47 3.36
N GLN A 90 8.91 -1.82 2.23
CA GLN A 90 10.11 -1.17 1.75
C GLN A 90 9.83 0.32 1.47
N TYR A 91 10.57 1.19 2.16
CA TYR A 91 10.45 2.63 1.97
C TYR A 91 11.02 3.07 0.62
N TYR A 92 10.31 3.96 -0.05
CA TYR A 92 10.79 4.74 -1.19
C TYR A 92 10.08 6.09 -1.21
N ARG A 93 10.69 7.07 -1.88
CA ARG A 93 10.12 8.42 -1.97
C ARG A 93 8.79 8.38 -2.74
N GLY A 94 7.70 8.82 -2.11
CA GLY A 94 6.35 8.78 -2.67
C GLY A 94 5.53 7.56 -2.28
N LEU A 95 6.03 6.70 -1.40
CA LEU A 95 5.30 5.56 -0.84
C LEU A 95 3.92 5.98 -0.28
N GLU A 96 3.86 7.14 0.37
CA GLU A 96 2.65 7.67 1.00
C GLU A 96 1.52 7.88 -0.02
N PHE A 97 1.87 8.37 -1.22
CA PHE A 97 0.91 8.56 -2.31
C PHE A 97 0.40 7.23 -2.85
N ASP A 98 1.30 6.27 -3.10
CA ASP A 98 0.92 4.95 -3.61
C ASP A 98 0.07 4.19 -2.58
N VAL A 99 0.37 4.33 -1.29
CA VAL A 99 -0.45 3.74 -0.21
C VAL A 99 -1.82 4.41 -0.10
N ALA A 100 -1.91 5.74 -0.17
CA ALA A 100 -3.19 6.43 -0.12
C ALA A 100 -4.11 6.02 -1.29
N ASN A 101 -3.55 5.96 -2.51
CA ASN A 101 -4.27 5.50 -3.70
C ASN A 101 -4.71 4.04 -3.53
N LEU A 102 -3.80 3.15 -3.10
CA LEU A 102 -4.11 1.74 -2.88
C LEU A 102 -5.19 1.54 -1.81
N ALA A 103 -5.11 2.28 -0.70
CA ALA A 103 -6.09 2.22 0.38
C ALA A 103 -7.48 2.62 -0.13
N ARG A 104 -7.57 3.67 -0.96
CA ARG A 104 -8.84 4.07 -1.58
C ARG A 104 -9.34 3.01 -2.55
N ASP A 105 -8.50 2.54 -3.46
CA ASP A 105 -8.87 1.55 -4.49
C ASP A 105 -9.34 0.23 -3.87
N GLN A 106 -8.75 -0.17 -2.74
CA GLN A 106 -9.09 -1.40 -2.03
C GLN A 106 -10.15 -1.20 -0.93
N ASN A 107 -10.68 0.02 -0.77
CA ASN A 107 -11.65 0.40 0.27
C ASN A 107 -11.16 0.15 1.71
N LEU A 108 -9.86 0.37 1.96
CA LEU A 108 -9.22 0.31 3.27
C LEU A 108 -9.35 1.65 4.00
N LEU A 109 -10.59 2.01 4.35
CA LEU A 109 -10.89 3.30 4.98
C LEU A 109 -10.27 3.48 6.37
N SER A 110 -9.85 2.39 7.03
CA SER A 110 -9.19 2.44 8.33
C SER A 110 -7.79 3.04 8.29
N ILE A 111 -7.03 2.81 7.21
CA ILE A 111 -5.64 3.29 7.07
C ILE A 111 -5.53 4.59 6.25
N LEU A 112 -6.57 4.87 5.44
CA LEU A 112 -6.59 5.98 4.50
C LEU A 112 -6.38 7.36 5.17
N PRO A 113 -6.96 7.67 6.35
CA PRO A 113 -6.70 8.93 7.04
C PRO A 113 -5.22 9.13 7.39
N ALA A 114 -4.57 8.09 7.92
CA ALA A 114 -3.15 8.15 8.25
C ALA A 114 -2.28 8.30 7.00
N ALA A 115 -2.59 7.60 5.92
CA ALA A 115 -1.88 7.76 4.65
C ALA A 115 -2.01 9.18 4.08
N LEU A 116 -3.22 9.75 4.05
CA LEU A 116 -3.46 11.12 3.60
C LEU A 116 -2.81 12.17 4.51
N TYR A 117 -2.76 11.91 5.82
CA TYR A 117 -2.02 12.73 6.76
C TYR A 117 -0.52 12.71 6.45
N SER A 118 0.10 11.55 6.24
CA SER A 118 1.51 11.46 5.81
C SER A 118 1.78 12.26 4.53
N CYS A 119 0.86 12.18 3.57
CA CYS A 119 0.95 12.94 2.32
C CYS A 119 0.94 14.46 2.58
N SER A 120 0.14 14.92 3.55
CA SER A 120 -0.02 16.34 3.87
C SER A 120 1.25 16.98 4.44
N LEU A 121 2.14 16.17 5.03
CA LEU A 121 3.42 16.58 5.57
C LEU A 121 4.47 16.85 4.48
N LEU A 122 4.23 16.43 3.24
CA LEU A 122 5.13 16.65 2.11
C LEU A 122 5.06 18.11 1.58
N GLY A 123 6.01 18.47 0.73
CA GLY A 123 6.07 19.80 0.12
C GLY A 123 4.86 20.05 -0.79
N MET A 124 4.35 21.29 -0.79
CA MET A 124 3.21 21.69 -1.64
C MET A 124 3.40 21.32 -3.12
N ARG A 125 4.61 21.51 -3.65
CA ARG A 125 4.95 21.13 -5.02
C ARG A 125 4.85 19.62 -5.27
N GLU A 126 5.22 18.80 -4.28
CA GLU A 126 5.17 17.34 -4.37
C GLU A 126 3.71 16.85 -4.34
N ILE A 127 2.87 17.42 -3.47
CA ILE A 127 1.43 17.10 -3.43
C ILE A 127 0.77 17.47 -4.78
N LEU A 128 1.08 18.66 -5.30
CA LEU A 128 0.48 19.16 -6.54
C LEU A 128 0.93 18.43 -7.80
N ARG A 129 2.23 18.14 -7.92
CA ARG A 129 2.84 17.63 -9.16
C ARG A 129 3.27 16.17 -9.09
N GLY A 130 3.16 15.55 -7.93
CA GLY A 130 3.79 14.27 -7.66
C GLY A 130 5.30 14.37 -7.45
N ILE A 131 5.88 13.21 -7.18
CA ILE A 131 7.30 13.01 -6.96
C ILE A 131 7.86 12.25 -8.16
N SER A 132 8.87 12.83 -8.81
CA SER A 132 9.65 12.09 -9.80
C SER A 132 10.52 11.08 -9.07
N ILE A 133 10.28 9.82 -9.35
CA ILE A 133 11.20 8.74 -9.00
C ILE A 133 12.10 8.46 -10.22
N GLY A 134 13.28 7.87 -9.99
CA GLY A 134 14.21 7.53 -11.08
C GLY A 134 13.50 6.76 -12.20
N SER A 135 14.01 6.84 -13.44
CA SER A 135 13.38 6.34 -14.68
C SER A 135 12.24 7.19 -15.27
N GLY A 136 12.00 8.42 -14.78
CA GLY A 136 11.01 9.35 -15.34
C GLY A 136 9.56 9.05 -14.92
N LYS A 137 9.34 8.02 -14.11
CA LYS A 137 8.05 7.75 -13.48
C LYS A 137 7.76 8.82 -12.43
N VAL A 138 6.53 9.32 -12.43
CA VAL A 138 6.01 10.24 -11.41
C VAL A 138 4.98 9.50 -10.57
N VAL A 139 5.17 9.53 -9.25
CA VAL A 139 4.21 9.00 -8.28
C VAL A 139 3.41 10.18 -7.74
N SER A 140 2.08 10.09 -7.78
CA SER A 140 1.19 11.18 -7.36
C SER A 140 -0.11 10.64 -6.78
N LEU A 141 -0.72 11.40 -5.88
CA LEU A 141 -2.12 11.18 -5.48
C LEU A 141 -3.05 11.25 -6.68
N SER A 142 -4.16 10.51 -6.60
CA SER A 142 -5.34 10.73 -7.44
C SER A 142 -5.76 12.20 -7.40
N SER A 143 -6.44 12.69 -8.44
CA SER A 143 -6.95 14.08 -8.44
C SER A 143 -7.82 14.37 -7.22
N TYR A 144 -8.70 13.44 -6.89
CA TYR A 144 -9.57 13.53 -5.73
C TYR A 144 -8.79 13.58 -4.41
N ASP A 145 -7.85 12.65 -4.20
CA ASP A 145 -7.08 12.61 -2.95
C ASP A 145 -6.13 13.78 -2.80
N ARG A 146 -5.67 14.35 -3.90
CA ARG A 146 -4.90 15.59 -3.88
C ARG A 146 -5.72 16.73 -3.29
N ASP A 147 -6.96 16.91 -3.74
CA ASP A 147 -7.86 17.94 -3.22
C ASP A 147 -8.18 17.69 -1.73
N VAL A 148 -8.49 16.44 -1.36
CA VAL A 148 -8.74 16.06 0.04
C VAL A 148 -7.52 16.33 0.91
N CYS A 149 -6.31 15.97 0.44
CA CYS A 149 -5.07 16.18 1.17
C CYS A 149 -4.78 17.68 1.38
N LEU A 150 -5.00 18.52 0.36
CA LEU A 150 -4.81 19.96 0.45
C LEU A 150 -5.82 20.62 1.40
N LEU A 151 -7.11 20.27 1.29
CA LEU A 151 -8.15 20.77 2.20
C LEU A 151 -7.89 20.33 3.65
N GLY A 152 -7.44 19.09 3.85
CA GLY A 152 -7.04 18.59 5.16
C GLY A 152 -5.86 19.38 5.74
N ARG A 153 -4.83 19.62 4.91
CA ARG A 153 -3.64 20.39 5.31
C ARG A 153 -3.99 21.82 5.73
N ASP A 154 -4.86 22.50 4.99
CA ASP A 154 -5.29 23.87 5.29
C ASP A 154 -5.94 23.95 6.68
N ARG A 155 -6.83 22.99 6.99
CA ARG A 155 -7.46 22.88 8.31
C ARG A 155 -6.45 22.64 9.43
N LEU A 156 -5.52 21.71 9.22
CA LEU A 156 -4.49 21.37 10.21
C LEU A 156 -3.56 22.53 10.56
N ILE A 157 -3.35 23.47 9.64
CA ILE A 157 -2.51 24.67 9.87
C ILE A 157 -3.31 25.79 10.55
N SER A 158 -4.63 25.77 10.44
CA SER A 158 -5.52 26.80 11.01
C SER A 158 -5.89 26.57 12.48
N GLU A 159 -5.53 25.43 13.06
CA GLU A 159 -5.72 25.07 14.48
C GLU A 159 -4.49 25.47 15.33
#